data_AF-A0A426ZAF8-F1
#
_entry.id   AF-A0A426ZAF8-F1
#
_cell.length_a   1.000
_cell.length_b   1.000
_cell.length_c   1.000
_cell.angle_alpha   90.00
_cell.angle_beta   90.00
_cell.angle_gamma   90.00
#
_symmetry.space_group_name_H-M   'P 1'
#
loop_
_entity.id
_entity.type
_entity.pdbx_description
1 polymer ?
#
loop_
_entity_poly.entity_id
_entity_poly.type
_entity_poly.pdbx_seq_one_letter_code
_entity_poly.pdbx_strand_id
1 'polypeptide(L)'
;MHADGFTLQVDKGKRYLLRIINAALNEDLFFKVAGHQLTVVEVDAAYIKPFTTDTLLLTPGQTTNVLLTAGQGAGRYIVTASPFTDSPLVAVDNRTATATVQYANSVSTSAITTTKPPPQNATPVASSFTDSLRSLNSQQYPAKVPATVDHSLLFTVGLGVNPCATCANGSRVVADINNVSFVMPTTALLQAHYFNVSGVFTDDFPGQPPIAFNYTGSGPRNLQTMSGTRLYRVPYNASVQLVLQDTGIIGPENHPIHLHGYNFFVVGRGVGNYDPKSSPSNFNLVDPIERNTIGVPSGGWTAIRFRADNPGACVRLSLWQCRFHA
;
A
#
# COMPACT_ATOMS: atom_id res chain seq x y z
N MET A 1 1.56 -17.36 25.71
CA MET A 1 1.16 -16.00 25.28
C MET A 1 -0.03 -15.60 26.12
N HIS A 2 0.08 -14.53 26.91
CA HIS A 2 -1.09 -13.90 27.53
C HIS A 2 -1.78 -13.05 26.46
N ALA A 3 -3.12 -13.09 26.39
CA ALA A 3 -3.87 -12.23 25.49
C ALA A 3 -4.04 -10.87 26.16
N ASP A 4 -3.14 -9.95 25.83
CA ASP A 4 -3.19 -8.56 26.28
C ASP A 4 -3.80 -7.72 25.16
N GLY A 5 -5.14 -7.67 25.10
CA GLY A 5 -5.83 -6.93 24.03
C GLY A 5 -7.35 -7.07 24.01
N PHE A 6 -7.95 -6.49 22.98
CA PHE A 6 -9.40 -6.48 22.76
C PHE A 6 -9.99 -7.90 22.70
N THR A 7 -11.21 -8.07 23.22
CA THR A 7 -11.95 -9.34 23.13
C THR A 7 -13.24 -9.13 22.35
N LEU A 8 -13.37 -9.83 21.23
CA LEU A 8 -14.58 -9.92 20.43
C LEU A 8 -15.45 -11.07 20.92
N GLN A 9 -16.64 -10.77 21.44
CA GLN A 9 -17.62 -11.79 21.81
C GLN A 9 -18.40 -12.25 20.57
N VAL A 10 -18.54 -13.57 20.39
CA VAL A 10 -19.25 -14.18 19.26
C VAL A 10 -20.21 -15.28 19.70
N ASP A 11 -21.30 -15.44 18.96
CA ASP A 11 -22.27 -16.51 19.11
C ASP A 11 -22.02 -17.58 18.06
N LYS A 12 -22.05 -18.85 18.50
CA LYS A 12 -21.84 -19.98 17.61
C LYS A 12 -22.85 -19.97 16.45
N GLY A 13 -22.36 -20.20 15.24
CA GLY A 13 -23.14 -20.26 14.01
C GLY A 13 -23.47 -18.89 13.41
N LYS A 14 -23.14 -17.77 14.06
CA LYS A 14 -23.31 -16.44 13.49
C LYS A 14 -22.15 -16.05 12.57
N ARG A 15 -22.41 -15.06 11.71
CA ARG A 15 -21.41 -14.44 10.84
C ARG A 15 -21.19 -13.00 11.25
N TYR A 16 -19.93 -12.59 11.29
CA TYR A 16 -19.49 -11.26 11.69
C TYR A 16 -18.71 -10.61 10.55
N LEU A 17 -19.04 -9.35 10.23
CA LEU A 17 -18.25 -8.55 9.31
C LEU A 17 -17.17 -7.82 10.12
N LEU A 18 -15.93 -8.27 10.00
CA LEU A 18 -14.78 -7.60 10.60
C LEU A 18 -14.27 -6.56 9.62
N ARG A 19 -14.18 -5.30 10.07
CA ARG A 19 -13.64 -4.17 9.30
C ARG A 19 -12.23 -3.89 9.78
N ILE A 20 -11.26 -4.43 9.06
CA ILE A 20 -9.86 -4.40 9.48
C ILE A 20 -9.19 -3.21 8.80
N ILE A 21 -8.51 -2.39 9.59
CA ILE A 21 -7.86 -1.16 9.14
C ILE A 21 -6.42 -1.23 9.61
N ASN A 22 -5.47 -1.12 8.68
CA ASN A 22 -4.08 -0.92 9.07
C ASN A 22 -3.82 0.58 9.25
N ALA A 23 -3.87 1.02 10.50
CA ALA A 23 -3.54 2.38 10.92
C ALA A 23 -2.10 2.49 11.50
N ALA A 24 -1.24 1.50 11.24
CA ALA A 24 0.18 1.60 11.56
C ALA A 24 0.86 2.69 10.72
N LEU A 25 2.06 3.08 11.14
CA LEU A 25 2.83 4.10 10.45
C LEU A 25 3.77 3.51 9.40
N ASN A 26 4.38 2.35 9.69
CA ASN A 26 5.49 1.84 8.88
C ASN A 26 5.26 0.43 8.35
N GLU A 27 4.54 -0.43 9.08
CA GLU A 27 4.53 -1.87 8.83
C GLU A 27 3.31 -2.37 8.06
N ASP A 28 3.57 -3.16 7.02
CA ASP A 28 2.62 -4.15 6.52
C ASP A 28 2.37 -5.20 7.61
N LEU A 29 1.11 -5.58 7.83
CA LEU A 29 0.73 -6.51 8.89
C LEU A 29 0.02 -7.73 8.30
N PHE A 30 0.51 -8.92 8.67
CA PHE A 30 -0.28 -10.14 8.58
C PHE A 30 -1.35 -10.14 9.67
N PHE A 31 -2.57 -10.54 9.32
CA PHE A 31 -3.68 -10.70 10.26
C PHE A 31 -4.25 -12.12 10.18
N LYS A 32 -4.42 -12.77 11.34
CA LYS A 32 -5.01 -14.12 11.46
C LYS A 32 -5.93 -14.24 12.67
N VAL A 33 -6.91 -15.13 12.57
CA VAL A 33 -7.74 -15.59 13.70
C VAL A 33 -7.58 -17.10 13.83
N ALA A 34 -7.12 -17.57 14.99
CA ALA A 34 -6.87 -18.99 15.20
C ALA A 34 -8.12 -19.85 14.94
N GLY A 35 -7.96 -20.88 14.11
CA GLY A 35 -9.06 -21.81 13.77
C GLY A 35 -10.18 -21.21 12.92
N HIS A 36 -10.06 -19.99 12.39
CA HIS A 36 -11.10 -19.37 11.58
C HIS A 36 -10.57 -18.98 10.20
N GLN A 37 -11.31 -19.41 9.17
CA GLN A 37 -11.17 -18.85 7.84
C GLN A 37 -11.88 -17.49 7.74
N LEU A 38 -11.35 -16.61 6.91
CA LEU A 38 -11.83 -15.27 6.66
C LEU A 38 -12.24 -15.16 5.19
N THR A 39 -13.50 -14.90 4.92
CA THR A 39 -13.96 -14.63 3.54
C THR A 39 -13.85 -13.14 3.26
N VAL A 40 -12.90 -12.74 2.43
CA VAL A 40 -12.69 -11.35 2.03
C VAL A 40 -13.81 -10.94 1.07
N VAL A 41 -14.40 -9.76 1.31
CA VAL A 41 -15.54 -9.28 0.51
C VAL A 41 -15.40 -7.84 0.03
N GLU A 42 -14.52 -7.06 0.67
CA GLU A 42 -14.31 -5.64 0.34
C GLU A 42 -12.88 -5.25 0.69
N VAL A 43 -12.28 -4.38 -0.11
CA VAL A 43 -11.04 -3.68 0.21
C VAL A 43 -11.19 -2.22 -0.17
N ASP A 44 -10.71 -1.29 0.66
CA ASP A 44 -10.72 0.14 0.37
C ASP A 44 -12.08 0.69 -0.12
N ALA A 45 -13.17 0.21 0.52
CA ALA A 45 -14.57 0.51 0.18
C ALA A 45 -15.05 0.05 -1.20
N ALA A 46 -14.30 -0.83 -1.88
CA ALA A 46 -14.70 -1.48 -3.13
C ALA A 46 -14.99 -2.98 -2.91
N TYR A 47 -16.15 -3.44 -3.40
CA TYR A 47 -16.49 -4.86 -3.37
C TYR A 47 -15.58 -5.67 -4.29
N ILE A 48 -15.17 -6.84 -3.81
CA ILE A 48 -14.30 -7.76 -4.53
C ILE A 48 -15.01 -9.06 -4.88
N LYS A 49 -14.43 -9.86 -5.76
CA LYS A 49 -14.82 -11.27 -5.91
C LYS A 49 -14.45 -12.01 -4.63
N PRO A 50 -15.42 -12.54 -3.86
CA PRO A 50 -15.11 -13.10 -2.56
C PRO A 50 -14.19 -14.32 -2.66
N PHE A 51 -13.19 -14.38 -1.80
CA PHE A 51 -12.35 -15.55 -1.62
C PHE A 51 -12.07 -15.75 -0.14
N THR A 52 -11.70 -16.98 0.22
CA THR A 52 -11.49 -17.37 1.62
C THR A 52 -10.02 -17.66 1.86
N THR A 53 -9.46 -17.07 2.92
CA THR A 53 -8.07 -17.24 3.34
C THR A 53 -7.99 -17.36 4.87
N ASP A 54 -6.91 -17.91 5.39
CA ASP A 54 -6.62 -17.93 6.82
C ASP A 54 -5.77 -16.73 7.27
N THR A 55 -5.18 -16.02 6.31
CA THR A 55 -4.20 -14.95 6.52
C THR A 55 -4.46 -13.81 5.57
N LEU A 56 -4.58 -12.61 6.13
CA LEU A 56 -4.65 -11.35 5.38
C LEU A 56 -3.28 -10.67 5.40
N LEU A 57 -3.00 -9.85 4.39
CA LEU A 57 -1.95 -8.85 4.42
C LEU A 57 -2.60 -7.47 4.26
N LEU A 58 -2.27 -6.52 5.15
CA LEU A 58 -2.70 -5.15 5.02
C LEU A 58 -1.51 -4.22 5.13
N THR A 59 -1.40 -3.30 4.18
CA THR A 59 -0.42 -2.22 4.17
C THR A 59 -0.99 -0.97 4.87
N PRO A 60 -0.18 -0.11 5.52
CA PRO A 60 -0.66 1.15 6.12
C PRO A 60 -1.58 1.94 5.18
N GLY A 61 -2.73 2.38 5.69
CA GLY A 61 -3.76 3.07 4.92
C GLY A 61 -4.81 2.17 4.25
N GLN A 62 -4.56 0.87 4.14
CA GLN A 62 -5.51 -0.08 3.57
C GLN A 62 -6.60 -0.49 4.57
N THR A 63 -7.79 -0.76 4.02
CA THR A 63 -8.88 -1.43 4.74
C THR A 63 -9.29 -2.71 4.03
N THR A 64 -9.69 -3.72 4.82
CA THR A 64 -10.17 -5.00 4.33
C THR A 64 -11.35 -5.45 5.18
N ASN A 65 -12.51 -5.67 4.57
CA ASN A 65 -13.64 -6.28 5.27
C ASN A 65 -13.70 -7.78 4.98
N VAL A 66 -13.86 -8.55 6.04
CA VAL A 66 -13.95 -10.01 5.98
C VAL A 66 -15.16 -10.53 6.74
N LEU A 67 -15.79 -11.57 6.23
CA LEU A 67 -16.78 -12.35 6.95
C LEU A 67 -16.07 -13.45 7.74
N LEU A 68 -16.21 -13.41 9.06
CA LEU A 68 -15.85 -14.49 9.97
C LEU A 68 -17.10 -15.29 10.34
N THR A 69 -17.10 -16.59 10.07
CA THR A 69 -18.14 -17.51 10.54
C THR A 69 -17.71 -18.12 11.86
N ALA A 70 -18.47 -17.89 12.93
CA ALA A 70 -18.20 -18.44 14.26
C ALA A 70 -18.62 -19.92 14.35
N GLY A 71 -17.94 -20.78 13.58
CA GLY A 71 -18.25 -22.21 13.45
C GLY A 71 -17.57 -23.13 14.47
N GLN A 72 -16.65 -22.61 15.27
CA GLN A 72 -15.85 -23.40 16.22
C GLN A 72 -16.64 -23.78 17.49
N GLY A 73 -16.03 -24.62 18.32
CA GLY A 73 -16.55 -24.99 19.64
C GLY A 73 -16.53 -23.84 20.64
N ALA A 74 -17.14 -24.04 21.82
CA ALA A 74 -16.99 -23.10 22.93
C ALA A 74 -15.49 -22.99 23.27
N GLY A 75 -14.97 -21.77 23.30
CA GLY A 75 -13.55 -21.53 23.50
C GLY A 75 -13.14 -20.09 23.22
N ARG A 76 -11.84 -19.86 23.41
CA ARG A 76 -11.16 -18.59 23.16
C ARG A 76 -10.12 -18.81 22.07
N TYR A 77 -10.10 -17.96 21.06
CA TYR A 77 -9.23 -18.10 19.89
C TYR A 77 -8.42 -16.82 19.72
N ILE A 78 -7.10 -16.95 19.66
CA ILE A 78 -6.23 -15.77 19.53
C ILE A 78 -6.39 -15.13 18.15
N VAL A 79 -6.40 -13.81 18.13
CA VAL A 79 -6.22 -12.98 16.94
C VAL A 79 -4.79 -12.44 16.99
N THR A 80 -4.08 -12.50 15.86
CA THR A 80 -2.70 -12.01 15.76
C THR A 80 -2.59 -11.00 14.64
N ALA A 81 -1.95 -9.86 14.91
CA ALA A 81 -1.43 -8.95 13.91
C ALA A 81 0.10 -8.90 14.03
N SER A 82 0.83 -9.33 13.01
CA SER A 82 2.29 -9.48 13.04
C SER A 82 2.94 -8.81 11.83
N PRO A 83 4.11 -8.18 11.96
CA PRO A 83 4.76 -7.48 10.86
C PRO A 83 5.16 -8.39 9.70
N PHE A 84 5.04 -7.86 8.49
CA PHE A 84 5.66 -8.35 7.25
C PHE A 84 6.77 -7.38 6.83
N THR A 85 7.90 -7.92 6.38
CA THR A 85 8.96 -7.15 5.72
C THR A 85 9.57 -7.96 4.58
N ASP A 86 9.75 -7.31 3.44
CA ASP A 86 10.46 -7.82 2.27
C ASP A 86 11.81 -7.11 2.04
N SER A 87 12.26 -6.31 3.02
CA SER A 87 13.58 -5.67 3.03
C SER A 87 14.35 -6.01 4.32
N PRO A 88 15.54 -6.64 4.22
CA PRO A 88 16.36 -6.94 5.39
C PRO A 88 17.07 -5.70 5.95
N LEU A 89 17.03 -4.57 5.26
CA LEU A 89 17.78 -3.35 5.58
C LEU A 89 17.03 -2.42 6.52
N VAL A 90 15.70 -2.53 6.57
CA VAL A 90 14.84 -1.68 7.40
C VAL A 90 14.44 -2.44 8.66
N ALA A 91 14.83 -1.90 9.82
CA ALA A 91 14.44 -2.47 11.09
C ALA A 91 12.93 -2.30 11.32
N VAL A 92 12.27 -3.35 11.77
CA VAL A 92 10.82 -3.39 12.04
C VAL A 92 10.59 -3.77 13.50
N ASP A 93 9.60 -3.15 14.16
CA ASP A 93 9.19 -3.61 15.50
C ASP A 93 8.60 -5.02 15.39
N ASN A 94 9.38 -6.03 15.78
CA ASN A 94 9.01 -7.44 15.67
C ASN A 94 8.08 -7.91 16.80
N ARG A 95 7.12 -7.07 17.19
CA ARG A 95 6.09 -7.43 18.17
C ARG A 95 4.81 -7.83 17.46
N THR A 96 4.28 -8.97 17.88
CA THR A 96 2.93 -9.41 17.46
C THR A 96 1.91 -8.84 18.42
N ALA A 97 0.98 -8.04 17.91
CA ALA A 97 -0.19 -7.61 18.65
C ALA A 97 -1.21 -8.76 18.73
N THR A 98 -1.90 -8.88 19.86
CA THR A 98 -2.87 -9.96 20.09
C THR A 98 -4.22 -9.44 20.53
N ALA A 99 -5.26 -10.16 20.16
CA ALA A 99 -6.63 -9.98 20.64
C ALA A 99 -7.28 -11.37 20.78
N THR A 100 -8.54 -11.45 21.22
CA THR A 100 -9.24 -12.73 21.39
C THR A 100 -10.62 -12.71 20.76
N VAL A 101 -10.98 -13.77 20.03
CA VAL A 101 -12.38 -14.12 19.74
C VAL A 101 -12.86 -15.09 20.82
N GLN A 102 -13.90 -14.71 21.55
CA GLN A 102 -14.47 -15.52 22.64
C GLN A 102 -15.90 -15.89 22.32
N TYR A 103 -16.20 -17.19 22.36
CA TYR A 103 -17.56 -17.67 22.17
C TYR A 103 -18.38 -17.42 23.45
N ALA A 104 -19.62 -16.93 23.33
CA ALA A 104 -20.44 -16.49 24.47
C ALA A 104 -20.69 -17.59 25.52
N ASN A 105 -20.70 -18.86 25.11
CA ASN A 105 -20.85 -20.01 26.00
C ASN A 105 -19.52 -20.53 26.59
N SER A 106 -18.43 -19.77 26.47
CA SER A 106 -17.11 -20.14 26.98
C SER A 106 -16.92 -19.66 28.42
N VAL A 107 -16.28 -20.49 29.23
CA VAL A 107 -15.83 -20.08 30.57
C VAL A 107 -14.63 -19.14 30.40
N SER A 108 -14.56 -18.04 31.17
CA SER A 108 -13.47 -17.06 31.06
C SER A 108 -12.07 -17.66 31.30
N THR A 109 -12.00 -18.75 32.05
CA THR A 109 -10.77 -19.51 32.37
C THR A 109 -10.36 -20.51 31.29
N SER A 110 -11.15 -20.68 30.21
CA SER A 110 -10.80 -21.59 29.11
C SER A 110 -9.45 -21.22 28.50
N ALA A 111 -8.64 -22.23 28.19
CA ALA A 111 -7.37 -22.06 27.49
C ALA A 111 -7.60 -21.39 26.13
N ILE A 112 -6.70 -20.49 25.76
CA ILE A 112 -6.74 -19.82 24.45
C ILE A 112 -6.14 -20.74 23.40
N THR A 113 -6.91 -21.08 22.37
CA THR A 113 -6.41 -21.70 21.15
C THR A 113 -5.52 -20.71 20.40
N THR A 114 -4.26 -21.08 20.22
CA THR A 114 -3.24 -20.25 19.57
C THR A 114 -3.10 -20.56 18.08
N THR A 115 -2.50 -19.65 17.33
CA THR A 115 -2.02 -19.88 15.96
C THR A 115 -0.60 -19.34 15.80
N LYS A 116 0.14 -19.87 14.82
CA LYS A 116 1.46 -19.35 14.47
C LYS A 116 1.30 -18.32 13.35
N PRO A 117 1.66 -17.05 13.55
CA PRO A 117 1.69 -16.08 12.46
C PRO A 117 2.73 -16.50 11.40
N PRO A 118 2.60 -16.05 10.14
CA PRO A 118 3.63 -16.28 9.14
C PRO A 118 4.97 -15.68 9.58
N PRO A 119 6.10 -16.21 9.10
CA PRO A 119 7.40 -15.53 9.24
C PRO A 119 7.34 -14.10 8.67
N GLN A 120 8.10 -13.18 9.24
CA GLN A 120 8.10 -11.77 8.80
C GLN A 120 8.48 -11.62 7.31
N ASN A 121 9.33 -12.49 6.80
CA ASN A 121 9.80 -12.49 5.41
C ASN A 121 9.01 -13.45 4.50
N ALA A 122 7.75 -13.76 4.84
CA ALA A 122 6.91 -14.68 4.08
C ALA A 122 6.31 -14.04 2.81
N THR A 123 7.18 -13.56 1.90
CA THR A 123 6.79 -12.95 0.62
C THR A 123 5.80 -13.81 -0.18
N PRO A 124 5.91 -15.15 -0.26
CA PRO A 124 4.92 -15.97 -0.96
C PRO A 124 3.50 -15.85 -0.39
N VAL A 125 3.35 -15.69 0.94
CA VAL A 125 2.04 -15.50 1.59
C VAL A 125 1.49 -14.11 1.28
N ALA A 126 2.34 -13.09 1.38
CA ALA A 126 1.99 -11.71 1.05
C ALA A 126 1.55 -11.54 -0.41
N SER A 127 2.31 -12.11 -1.35
CA SER A 127 1.99 -12.09 -2.78
C SER A 127 0.72 -12.87 -3.07
N SER A 128 0.55 -14.08 -2.52
CA SER A 128 -0.66 -14.89 -2.75
C SER A 128 -1.94 -14.18 -2.32
N PHE A 129 -1.92 -13.47 -1.18
CA PHE A 129 -3.05 -12.64 -0.76
C PHE A 129 -3.33 -11.51 -1.75
N THR A 130 -2.29 -10.74 -2.11
CA THR A 130 -2.41 -9.59 -3.02
C THR A 130 -2.91 -10.03 -4.40
N ASP A 131 -2.37 -11.13 -4.92
CA ASP A 131 -2.69 -11.66 -6.24
C ASP A 131 -4.11 -12.27 -6.32
N SER A 132 -4.72 -12.59 -5.18
CA SER A 132 -6.10 -13.07 -5.09
C SER A 132 -7.15 -11.95 -5.20
N LEU A 133 -6.74 -10.69 -5.02
CA LEU A 133 -7.66 -9.55 -5.07
C LEU A 133 -8.11 -9.25 -6.51
N ARG A 134 -9.42 -9.22 -6.73
CA ARG A 134 -10.06 -8.85 -8.01
C ARG A 134 -11.32 -8.05 -7.73
N SER A 135 -11.57 -7.02 -8.53
CA SER A 135 -12.83 -6.26 -8.44
C SER A 135 -14.02 -7.19 -8.67
N LEU A 136 -15.13 -6.95 -7.97
CA LEU A 136 -16.35 -7.78 -8.12
C LEU A 136 -16.81 -7.87 -9.58
N ASN A 137 -16.70 -6.75 -10.30
CA ASN A 137 -16.99 -6.61 -11.74
C ASN A 137 -18.30 -7.29 -12.16
N SER A 138 -19.40 -6.85 -11.54
CA SER A 138 -20.76 -7.32 -11.81
C SER A 138 -21.59 -6.24 -12.51
N GLN A 139 -22.81 -6.56 -12.94
CA GLN A 139 -23.72 -5.57 -13.52
C GLN A 139 -24.02 -4.39 -12.57
N GLN A 140 -24.15 -4.66 -11.26
CA GLN A 140 -24.42 -3.64 -10.26
C GLN A 140 -23.14 -2.89 -9.83
N TYR A 141 -22.00 -3.58 -9.81
CA TYR A 141 -20.70 -3.05 -9.41
C TYR A 141 -19.66 -3.28 -10.50
N PRO A 142 -19.73 -2.55 -11.63
CA PRO A 142 -18.84 -2.76 -12.76
C PRO A 142 -17.45 -2.19 -12.51
N ALA A 143 -16.40 -2.90 -12.94
CA ALA A 143 -15.03 -2.38 -12.92
C ALA A 143 -14.81 -1.48 -14.15
N LYS A 144 -14.81 -0.16 -13.95
CA LYS A 144 -14.68 0.83 -15.04
C LYS A 144 -13.22 1.18 -15.33
N VAL A 145 -12.43 0.17 -15.67
CA VAL A 145 -11.00 0.34 -15.99
C VAL A 145 -10.85 1.22 -17.24
N PRO A 146 -10.03 2.29 -17.21
CA PRO A 146 -9.74 3.07 -18.41
C PRO A 146 -9.11 2.19 -19.51
N ALA A 147 -9.81 2.07 -20.64
CA ALA A 147 -9.37 1.28 -21.79
C ALA A 147 -8.26 1.99 -22.59
N THR A 148 -8.38 3.32 -22.72
CA THR A 148 -7.38 4.18 -23.34
C THR A 148 -6.48 4.83 -22.28
N VAL A 149 -5.31 5.28 -22.71
CA VAL A 149 -4.33 5.95 -21.85
C VAL A 149 -3.94 7.27 -22.52
N ASP A 150 -4.30 8.38 -21.90
CA ASP A 150 -3.96 9.73 -22.37
C ASP A 150 -2.58 10.15 -21.82
N HIS A 151 -2.26 9.73 -20.59
CA HIS A 151 -0.97 9.95 -19.94
C HIS A 151 -0.37 8.62 -19.48
N SER A 152 0.85 8.32 -19.93
CA SER A 152 1.64 7.17 -19.47
C SER A 152 2.85 7.67 -18.67
N LEU A 153 2.85 7.42 -17.37
CA LEU A 153 3.83 7.93 -16.42
C LEU A 153 4.64 6.78 -15.81
N LEU A 154 5.92 7.03 -15.55
CA LEU A 154 6.80 6.14 -14.79
C LEU A 154 7.40 6.95 -13.65
N PHE A 155 7.06 6.57 -12.42
CA PHE A 155 7.55 7.18 -11.20
C PHE A 155 8.47 6.18 -10.51
N THR A 156 9.78 6.44 -10.54
CA THR A 156 10.72 5.73 -9.67
C THR A 156 10.50 6.20 -8.25
N VAL A 157 10.43 5.27 -7.31
CA VAL A 157 10.19 5.49 -5.89
C VAL A 157 11.38 4.92 -5.15
N GLY A 158 11.93 5.68 -4.21
CA GLY A 158 13.04 5.19 -3.42
C GLY A 158 13.63 6.23 -2.49
N LEU A 159 14.85 5.95 -2.07
CA LEU A 159 15.61 6.77 -1.13
C LEU A 159 16.77 7.48 -1.83
N GLY A 160 17.23 8.56 -1.20
CA GLY A 160 18.42 9.29 -1.59
C GLY A 160 19.12 9.91 -0.38
N VAL A 161 20.20 10.65 -0.63
CA VAL A 161 20.99 11.31 0.42
C VAL A 161 21.24 12.77 0.04
N ASN A 162 20.68 13.69 0.82
CA ASN A 162 20.88 15.12 0.61
C ASN A 162 21.74 15.73 1.73
N PRO A 163 22.50 16.81 1.46
CA PRO A 163 23.21 17.55 2.49
C PRO A 163 22.27 18.05 3.60
N CYS A 164 22.75 18.02 4.84
CA CYS A 164 22.03 18.49 6.01
C CYS A 164 23.01 19.08 7.03
N ALA A 165 23.03 20.41 7.13
CA ALA A 165 23.98 21.13 8.00
C ALA A 165 23.80 20.82 9.50
N THR A 166 22.58 20.46 9.93
CA THR A 166 22.26 20.17 11.34
C THR A 166 22.33 18.68 11.70
N CYS A 167 22.56 17.81 10.71
CA CYS A 167 22.62 16.37 10.93
C CYS A 167 24.04 15.93 11.32
N ALA A 168 24.16 14.89 12.16
CA ALA A 168 25.44 14.45 12.72
C ALA A 168 26.53 14.16 11.65
N ASN A 169 26.13 13.67 10.48
CA ASN A 169 27.04 13.33 9.38
C ASN A 169 27.01 14.32 8.21
N GLY A 170 26.49 15.54 8.42
CA GLY A 170 26.36 16.56 7.35
C GLY A 170 25.40 16.18 6.21
N SER A 171 24.68 15.07 6.35
CA SER A 171 23.78 14.49 5.35
C SER A 171 22.57 13.85 6.03
N ARG A 172 21.49 13.69 5.27
CA ARG A 172 20.25 13.02 5.69
C ARG A 172 19.73 12.12 4.59
N VAL A 173 19.15 10.99 4.98
CA VAL A 173 18.35 10.16 4.07
C VAL A 173 17.06 10.92 3.75
N VAL A 174 16.68 10.92 2.48
CA VAL A 174 15.45 11.50 1.97
C VAL A 174 14.72 10.45 1.13
N ALA A 175 13.43 10.64 0.93
CA ALA A 175 12.67 9.88 -0.04
C ALA A 175 12.32 10.76 -1.23
N ASP A 176 12.28 10.16 -2.40
CA ASP A 176 12.01 10.87 -3.63
C ASP A 176 11.09 10.08 -4.57
N ILE A 177 10.49 10.83 -5.49
CA ILE A 177 9.85 10.27 -6.66
C ILE A 177 10.50 10.93 -7.88
N ASN A 178 10.97 10.13 -8.84
CA ASN A 178 11.69 10.61 -10.02
C ASN A 178 12.84 11.59 -9.69
N ASN A 179 13.62 11.30 -8.66
CA ASN A 179 14.75 12.11 -8.17
C ASN A 179 14.35 13.48 -7.60
N VAL A 180 13.07 13.65 -7.22
CA VAL A 180 12.55 14.85 -6.56
C VAL A 180 12.09 14.52 -5.14
N SER A 181 12.82 15.05 -4.15
CA SER A 181 12.40 15.10 -2.74
C SER A 181 11.39 16.23 -2.55
N PHE A 182 10.13 15.89 -2.28
CA PHE A 182 9.07 16.87 -2.10
C PHE A 182 9.30 17.74 -0.85
N VAL A 183 9.31 19.06 -1.03
CA VAL A 183 9.35 20.02 0.08
C VAL A 183 7.95 20.53 0.35
N MET A 184 7.46 20.37 1.58
CA MET A 184 6.14 20.89 1.94
C MET A 184 6.17 22.42 1.99
N PRO A 185 5.35 23.13 1.18
CA PRO A 185 5.28 24.58 1.23
C PRO A 185 4.55 25.05 2.49
N THR A 186 4.78 26.29 2.90
CA THR A 186 4.04 26.94 4.00
C THR A 186 2.65 27.43 3.56
N THR A 187 2.47 27.70 2.27
CA THR A 187 1.16 28.01 1.66
C THR A 187 0.58 26.74 1.05
N ALA A 188 -0.68 26.43 1.35
CA ALA A 188 -1.34 25.24 0.81
C ALA A 188 -1.38 25.29 -0.73
N LEU A 189 -1.10 24.15 -1.38
CA LEU A 189 -1.05 24.05 -2.85
C LEU A 189 -2.37 24.46 -3.51
N LEU A 190 -3.50 24.03 -2.94
CA LEU A 190 -4.83 24.39 -3.44
C LEU A 190 -5.09 25.90 -3.31
N GLN A 191 -4.69 26.51 -2.20
CA GLN A 191 -4.79 27.95 -1.98
C GLN A 191 -3.94 28.71 -3.00
N ALA A 192 -2.69 28.28 -3.20
CA ALA A 192 -1.79 28.90 -4.16
C ALA A 192 -2.31 28.81 -5.59
N HIS A 193 -2.87 27.66 -5.97
CA HIS A 193 -3.52 27.49 -7.26
C HIS A 193 -4.76 28.38 -7.41
N TYR A 194 -5.67 28.37 -6.43
CA TYR A 194 -6.95 29.08 -6.52
C TYR A 194 -6.78 30.61 -6.57
N PHE A 195 -5.84 31.15 -5.79
CA PHE A 195 -5.57 32.58 -5.71
C PHE A 195 -4.38 33.04 -6.58
N ASN A 196 -3.85 32.17 -7.45
CA ASN A 196 -2.70 32.46 -8.30
C ASN A 196 -1.47 33.01 -7.53
N VAL A 197 -1.18 32.44 -6.35
CA VAL A 197 -0.02 32.84 -5.55
C VAL A 197 1.26 32.29 -6.19
N SER A 198 2.11 33.18 -6.69
CA SER A 198 3.38 32.82 -7.33
C SER A 198 4.41 32.31 -6.32
N GLY A 199 5.32 31.43 -6.77
CA GLY A 199 6.50 31.01 -5.99
C GLY A 199 6.25 29.88 -4.97
N VAL A 200 5.06 29.29 -4.94
CA VAL A 200 4.73 28.18 -4.01
C VAL A 200 5.09 26.80 -4.57
N PHE A 201 4.84 26.59 -5.86
CA PHE A 201 5.15 25.35 -6.57
C PHE A 201 5.45 25.63 -8.05
N THR A 202 5.98 24.63 -8.74
CA THR A 202 6.16 24.62 -10.20
C THR A 202 5.41 23.45 -10.83
N ASP A 203 4.99 23.59 -12.08
CA ASP A 203 4.21 22.58 -12.83
C ASP A 203 5.08 21.67 -13.71
N ASP A 204 6.30 21.42 -13.27
CA ASP A 204 7.36 20.73 -14.03
C ASP A 204 7.83 19.45 -13.34
N PHE A 205 6.96 18.79 -12.57
CA PHE A 205 7.27 17.46 -12.07
C PHE A 205 7.50 16.51 -13.26
N PRO A 206 8.59 15.74 -13.29
CA PRO A 206 8.90 14.91 -14.44
C PRO A 206 7.98 13.67 -14.47
N GLY A 207 7.25 13.50 -15.58
CA GLY A 207 6.38 12.33 -15.78
C GLY A 207 7.11 11.00 -15.98
N GLN A 208 8.44 11.04 -16.06
CA GLN A 208 9.37 9.93 -16.28
C GLN A 208 10.63 10.21 -15.44
N PRO A 209 11.40 9.20 -15.02
CA PRO A 209 12.65 9.43 -14.32
C PRO A 209 13.62 10.24 -15.22
N PRO A 210 14.25 11.32 -14.70
CA PRO A 210 15.15 12.16 -15.50
C PRO A 210 16.33 11.42 -16.13
N ILE A 211 16.77 10.34 -15.47
CA ILE A 211 17.86 9.47 -15.92
C ILE A 211 17.38 8.04 -15.76
N ALA A 212 17.36 7.30 -16.86
CA ALA A 212 17.08 5.87 -16.82
C ALA A 212 18.32 5.09 -16.37
N PHE A 213 18.11 4.09 -15.50
CA PHE A 213 19.15 3.17 -15.06
C PHE A 213 18.52 1.80 -14.76
N ASN A 214 19.34 0.83 -14.33
CA ASN A 214 18.84 -0.43 -13.81
C ASN A 214 18.23 -0.19 -12.42
N TYR A 215 16.95 0.16 -12.36
CA TYR A 215 16.28 0.63 -11.14
C TYR A 215 16.41 -0.35 -9.99
N THR A 216 16.22 -1.64 -10.24
CA THR A 216 16.30 -2.70 -9.23
C THR A 216 17.70 -3.33 -9.10
N GLY A 217 18.73 -2.73 -9.72
CA GLY A 217 20.09 -3.23 -9.73
C GLY A 217 21.10 -2.18 -9.26
N SER A 218 22.26 -2.07 -9.93
CA SER A 218 23.25 -1.05 -9.60
C SER A 218 22.70 0.35 -9.94
N GLY A 219 22.28 1.08 -8.91
CA GLY A 219 21.86 2.47 -9.00
C GLY A 219 22.99 3.45 -9.34
N PRO A 220 22.68 4.74 -9.51
CA PRO A 220 23.68 5.77 -9.73
C PRO A 220 24.63 5.91 -8.53
N ARG A 221 25.89 6.28 -8.78
CA ARG A 221 26.86 6.57 -7.69
C ARG A 221 26.47 7.80 -6.88
N ASN A 222 25.86 8.79 -7.54
CA ASN A 222 25.34 9.98 -6.88
C ASN A 222 23.92 9.68 -6.39
N LEU A 223 23.74 9.68 -5.06
CA LEU A 223 22.46 9.43 -4.41
C LEU A 223 21.72 10.74 -4.08
N GLN A 224 22.28 11.89 -4.46
CA GLN A 224 21.68 13.19 -4.17
C GLN A 224 20.49 13.45 -5.07
N THR A 225 19.40 13.89 -4.45
CA THR A 225 18.13 14.20 -5.11
C THR A 225 17.93 15.71 -5.21
N MET A 226 17.02 16.13 -6.09
CA MET A 226 16.59 17.52 -6.17
C MET A 226 15.51 17.77 -5.12
N SER A 227 15.64 18.83 -4.32
CA SER A 227 14.57 19.25 -3.42
C SER A 227 13.65 20.25 -4.12
N GLY A 228 12.33 20.06 -4.04
CA GLY A 228 11.40 21.02 -4.62
C GLY A 228 9.93 20.69 -4.44
N THR A 229 9.08 21.69 -4.65
CA THR A 229 7.62 21.57 -4.63
C THR A 229 7.12 21.54 -6.08
N ARG A 230 7.14 20.37 -6.70
CA ARG A 230 6.82 20.21 -8.13
C ARG A 230 5.54 19.40 -8.31
N LEU A 231 4.67 19.84 -9.20
CA LEU A 231 3.38 19.19 -9.50
C LEU A 231 3.35 18.70 -10.96
N TYR A 232 2.60 17.63 -11.20
CA TYR A 232 2.27 17.16 -12.54
C TYR A 232 0.80 17.48 -12.82
N ARG A 233 0.54 18.33 -13.82
CA ARG A 233 -0.84 18.70 -14.20
C ARG A 233 -1.43 17.67 -15.14
N VAL A 234 -2.67 17.29 -14.86
CA VAL A 234 -3.46 16.39 -15.70
C VAL A 234 -4.75 17.09 -16.09
N PRO A 235 -5.15 17.11 -17.37
CA PRO A 235 -6.45 17.62 -17.79
C PRO A 235 -7.59 16.86 -17.13
N TYR A 236 -8.69 17.56 -16.81
CA TYR A 236 -9.91 16.92 -16.32
C TYR A 236 -10.37 15.82 -17.30
N ASN A 237 -10.79 14.70 -16.75
CA ASN A 237 -11.28 13.51 -17.45
C ASN A 237 -10.22 12.73 -18.26
N ALA A 238 -8.93 13.08 -18.18
CA ALA A 238 -7.88 12.30 -18.82
C ALA A 238 -7.69 10.94 -18.12
N SER A 239 -7.39 9.92 -18.92
CA SER A 239 -7.09 8.56 -18.47
C SER A 239 -5.59 8.43 -18.22
N VAL A 240 -5.20 8.14 -16.97
CA VAL A 240 -3.80 8.08 -16.55
C VAL A 240 -3.41 6.62 -16.28
N GLN A 241 -2.29 6.20 -16.87
CA GLN A 241 -1.55 5.02 -16.44
C GLN A 241 -0.30 5.49 -15.71
N LEU A 242 -0.16 5.08 -14.45
CA LEU A 242 1.01 5.36 -13.64
C LEU A 242 1.69 4.06 -13.26
N VAL A 243 2.96 3.92 -13.64
CA VAL A 243 3.82 2.84 -13.19
C VAL A 243 4.67 3.36 -12.05
N LEU A 244 4.56 2.71 -10.90
CA LEU A 244 5.37 2.93 -9.72
C LEU A 244 6.50 1.89 -9.73
N GLN A 245 7.75 2.33 -9.76
CA GLN A 245 8.93 1.47 -9.87
C GLN A 245 9.80 1.66 -8.63
N ASP A 246 9.95 0.62 -7.82
CA ASP A 246 10.91 0.64 -6.72
C ASP A 246 12.36 0.69 -7.26
N THR A 247 13.26 1.27 -6.48
CA THR A 247 14.69 1.36 -6.80
C THR A 247 15.53 0.69 -5.72
N GLY A 248 16.65 0.09 -6.11
CA GLY A 248 17.65 -0.45 -5.17
C GLY A 248 18.57 0.62 -4.56
N ILE A 249 18.24 1.90 -4.65
CA ILE A 249 19.05 2.98 -4.08
C ILE A 249 18.95 2.91 -2.55
N ILE A 250 20.09 2.80 -1.86
CA ILE A 250 20.22 2.45 -0.43
C ILE A 250 19.74 1.03 -0.12
N GLY A 251 18.55 0.65 -0.58
CA GLY A 251 18.01 -0.69 -0.45
C GLY A 251 16.61 -0.80 -1.05
N PRO A 252 16.24 -1.92 -1.69
CA PRO A 252 14.88 -2.13 -2.15
C PRO A 252 13.94 -2.30 -0.95
N GLU A 253 12.74 -1.75 -1.06
CA GLU A 253 11.73 -1.78 0.00
C GLU A 253 10.32 -1.78 -0.59
N ASN A 254 9.37 -2.37 0.13
CA ASN A 254 7.97 -2.12 -0.17
C ASN A 254 7.62 -0.65 0.12
N HIS A 255 6.87 -0.03 -0.78
CA HIS A 255 6.39 1.34 -0.61
C HIS A 255 4.86 1.40 -0.72
N PRO A 256 4.13 1.63 0.39
CA PRO A 256 2.72 1.99 0.37
C PRO A 256 2.55 3.32 -0.34
N ILE A 257 1.92 3.25 -1.50
CA ILE A 257 1.57 4.42 -2.29
C ILE A 257 0.07 4.64 -2.18
N HIS A 258 -0.29 5.79 -1.60
CA HIS A 258 -1.67 6.26 -1.51
C HIS A 258 -1.89 7.45 -2.45
N LEU A 259 -3.04 7.45 -3.14
CA LEU A 259 -3.47 8.55 -4.00
C LEU A 259 -4.73 9.19 -3.43
N HIS A 260 -4.61 10.46 -3.05
CA HIS A 260 -5.76 11.23 -2.56
C HIS A 260 -6.76 11.52 -3.67
N GLY A 261 -8.06 11.55 -3.33
CA GLY A 261 -9.13 11.97 -4.24
C GLY A 261 -9.54 10.93 -5.28
N TYR A 262 -8.88 9.77 -5.33
CA TYR A 262 -9.13 8.71 -6.30
C TYR A 262 -8.98 7.32 -5.66
N ASN A 263 -9.86 6.40 -6.06
CA ASN A 263 -9.46 5.01 -6.20
C ASN A 263 -8.84 4.80 -7.59
N PHE A 264 -8.02 3.78 -7.73
CA PHE A 264 -7.37 3.38 -8.97
C PHE A 264 -7.42 1.86 -9.16
N PHE A 265 -7.35 1.42 -10.40
CA PHE A 265 -7.28 0.01 -10.77
C PHE A 265 -5.83 -0.44 -10.84
N VAL A 266 -5.46 -1.47 -10.05
CA VAL A 266 -4.14 -2.10 -10.12
C VAL A 266 -4.14 -3.11 -11.28
N VAL A 267 -3.63 -2.68 -12.43
CA VAL A 267 -3.69 -3.46 -13.68
C VAL A 267 -2.54 -4.45 -13.82
N GLY A 268 -1.42 -4.23 -13.13
CA GLY A 268 -0.29 -5.15 -13.17
C GLY A 268 0.72 -4.88 -12.08
N ARG A 269 1.53 -5.90 -11.78
CA ARG A 269 2.62 -5.85 -10.81
C ARG A 269 3.70 -6.84 -11.24
N GLY A 270 4.95 -6.58 -10.90
CA GLY A 270 6.05 -7.48 -11.20
C GLY A 270 7.26 -7.21 -10.31
N VAL A 271 8.24 -8.10 -10.42
CA VAL A 271 9.59 -7.94 -9.83
C VAL A 271 10.55 -7.54 -10.95
N GLY A 272 11.59 -6.79 -10.62
CA GLY A 272 12.56 -6.23 -11.55
C GLY A 272 12.12 -4.87 -12.11
N ASN A 273 12.73 -4.49 -13.23
CA ASN A 273 12.38 -3.26 -13.93
C ASN A 273 11.13 -3.46 -14.80
N TYR A 274 10.21 -2.49 -14.77
CA TYR A 274 9.11 -2.42 -15.70
C TYR A 274 9.64 -2.26 -17.14
N ASP A 275 9.18 -3.14 -18.04
CA ASP A 275 9.44 -3.04 -19.47
C ASP A 275 8.15 -2.59 -20.20
N PRO A 276 8.12 -1.37 -20.77
CA PRO A 276 6.94 -0.84 -21.44
C PRO A 276 6.51 -1.65 -22.68
N LYS A 277 7.36 -2.53 -23.22
CA LYS A 277 7.03 -3.38 -24.37
C LYS A 277 6.39 -4.70 -23.95
N SER A 278 6.94 -5.37 -22.95
CA SER A 278 6.52 -6.73 -22.57
C SER A 278 5.59 -6.76 -21.35
N SER A 279 5.79 -5.89 -20.36
CA SER A 279 5.03 -5.92 -19.10
C SER A 279 3.51 -5.71 -19.27
N PRO A 280 3.04 -4.82 -20.16
CA PRO A 280 1.60 -4.63 -20.40
C PRO A 280 0.85 -5.87 -20.87
N SER A 281 1.54 -6.86 -21.44
CA SER A 281 0.91 -8.11 -21.90
C SER A 281 0.30 -8.93 -20.75
N ASN A 282 0.79 -8.72 -19.52
CA ASN A 282 0.31 -9.39 -18.32
C ASN A 282 -0.75 -8.56 -17.56
N PHE A 283 -1.19 -7.42 -18.11
CA PHE A 283 -2.15 -6.58 -17.41
C PHE A 283 -3.52 -7.23 -17.33
N ASN A 284 -4.09 -7.22 -16.14
CA ASN A 284 -5.50 -7.49 -15.95
C ASN A 284 -6.30 -6.21 -16.28
N LEU A 285 -6.98 -6.21 -17.42
CA LEU A 285 -7.86 -5.12 -17.85
C LEU A 285 -9.35 -5.50 -17.78
N VAL A 286 -9.66 -6.68 -17.22
CA VAL A 286 -11.03 -7.19 -17.10
C VAL A 286 -11.60 -6.87 -15.73
N ASP A 287 -10.91 -7.31 -14.68
CA ASP A 287 -11.33 -7.15 -13.28
C ASP A 287 -10.17 -6.82 -12.32
N PRO A 288 -9.24 -5.91 -12.69
CA PRO A 288 -8.18 -5.48 -11.79
C PRO A 288 -8.78 -4.92 -10.50
N ILE A 289 -8.07 -5.09 -9.39
CA ILE A 289 -8.57 -4.61 -8.10
C ILE A 289 -8.60 -3.07 -8.08
N GLU A 290 -9.72 -2.51 -7.63
CA GLU A 290 -9.86 -1.09 -7.34
C GLU A 290 -9.49 -0.80 -5.88
N ARG A 291 -8.54 0.12 -5.65
CA ARG A 291 -8.04 0.50 -4.30
C ARG A 291 -7.60 1.97 -4.28
N ASN A 292 -7.36 2.53 -3.09
CA ASN A 292 -6.70 3.84 -2.95
C ASN A 292 -5.26 3.74 -2.47
N THR A 293 -4.83 2.57 -1.99
CA THR A 293 -3.48 2.36 -1.46
C THR A 293 -2.93 1.02 -1.96
N ILE A 294 -1.70 1.03 -2.49
CA ILE A 294 -1.03 -0.18 -2.97
C ILE A 294 0.46 -0.17 -2.60
N GLY A 295 0.95 -1.29 -2.11
CA GLY A 295 2.38 -1.51 -1.91
C GLY A 295 3.08 -1.75 -3.25
N VAL A 296 4.10 -0.96 -3.56
CA VAL A 296 5.06 -1.28 -4.63
C VAL A 296 5.99 -2.36 -4.08
N PRO A 297 6.18 -3.50 -4.74
CA PRO A 297 7.00 -4.58 -4.20
C PRO A 297 8.46 -4.17 -4.10
N SER A 298 9.15 -4.66 -3.07
CA SER A 298 10.62 -4.56 -2.97
C SER A 298 11.28 -5.10 -4.24
N GLY A 299 12.09 -4.26 -4.88
CA GLY A 299 12.77 -4.52 -6.14
C GLY A 299 11.81 -4.78 -7.31
N GLY A 300 10.64 -4.15 -7.33
CA GLY A 300 9.60 -4.41 -8.33
C GLY A 300 8.85 -3.17 -8.80
N TRP A 301 7.70 -3.40 -9.43
CA TRP A 301 6.86 -2.34 -9.99
C TRP A 301 5.38 -2.67 -9.85
N THR A 302 4.55 -1.63 -9.86
CA THR A 302 3.08 -1.73 -9.90
C THR A 302 2.53 -0.71 -10.88
N ALA A 303 1.68 -1.16 -11.80
CA ALA A 303 0.98 -0.32 -12.76
C ALA A 303 -0.47 -0.10 -12.32
N ILE A 304 -0.87 1.16 -12.23
CA ILE A 304 -2.24 1.57 -11.88
C ILE A 304 -2.87 2.39 -13.00
N ARG A 305 -4.20 2.33 -13.13
CA ARG A 305 -4.99 3.19 -14.01
C ARG A 305 -6.13 3.88 -13.27
N PHE A 306 -6.33 5.15 -13.57
CA PHE A 306 -7.48 5.92 -13.08
C PHE A 306 -7.86 7.01 -14.08
N ARG A 307 -9.04 7.58 -13.89
CA ARG A 307 -9.53 8.73 -14.65
C ARG A 307 -9.41 9.96 -13.75
N ALA A 308 -8.80 11.03 -14.25
CA ALA A 308 -8.62 12.28 -13.52
C ALA A 308 -9.91 13.13 -13.56
N ASP A 309 -11.01 12.63 -12.99
CA ASP A 309 -12.34 13.25 -12.99
C ASP A 309 -12.70 13.98 -11.68
N ASN A 310 -11.73 14.22 -10.80
CA ASN A 310 -11.90 14.99 -9.57
C ASN A 310 -11.06 16.29 -9.62
N PRO A 311 -11.67 17.47 -9.87
CA PRO A 311 -10.94 18.72 -9.99
C PRO A 311 -10.45 19.22 -8.63
N GLY A 312 -9.13 19.34 -8.48
CA GLY A 312 -8.48 19.89 -7.29
C GLY A 312 -6.98 19.62 -7.26
N ALA A 313 -6.30 20.17 -6.25
CA ALA A 313 -4.90 19.83 -5.95
C ALA A 313 -4.84 18.47 -5.23
N CYS A 314 -5.26 17.40 -5.93
CA CYS A 314 -5.58 16.11 -5.31
C CYS A 314 -4.56 15.00 -5.60
N VAL A 315 -3.66 15.15 -6.57
CA VAL A 315 -2.63 14.13 -6.85
C VAL A 315 -1.42 14.34 -5.92
N ARG A 316 -1.63 14.16 -4.61
CA ARG A 316 -0.52 13.92 -3.70
C ARG A 316 -0.32 12.41 -3.62
N LEU A 317 0.76 11.94 -4.24
CA LEU A 317 1.27 10.62 -3.98
C LEU A 317 1.90 10.64 -2.59
N SER A 318 1.27 9.99 -1.61
CA SER A 318 1.79 9.92 -0.25
C SER A 318 2.50 8.58 -0.07
N LEU A 319 3.81 8.64 0.14
CA LEU A 319 4.61 7.53 0.68
C LEU A 319 4.35 7.45 2.18
N TRP A 320 3.70 6.39 2.66
CA TRP A 320 3.51 6.21 4.09
C TRP A 320 4.80 5.77 4.80
N GLN A 321 5.63 4.98 4.14
CA GLN A 321 6.76 4.28 4.76
C GLN A 321 8.06 5.10 4.84
N CYS A 322 8.14 6.27 4.19
CA CYS A 322 9.34 7.09 4.18
C CYS A 322 9.40 8.14 5.31
N ARG A 323 9.00 7.78 6.53
CA ARG A 323 9.38 8.53 7.74
C ARG A 323 10.62 7.90 8.38
N PHE A 324 11.78 8.07 7.74
CA PHE A 324 13.03 7.89 8.46
C PHE A 324 13.10 8.96 9.55
N HIS A 325 13.06 8.52 10.81
CA HIS A 325 13.25 9.40 11.95
C HIS A 325 14.60 10.10 11.80
N ALA A 326 14.56 11.43 11.85
CA ALA A 326 15.74 12.29 11.98
C ALA A 326 16.36 12.14 13.38
#